data_AF-A0A1X3ISV4-F1
#
_entry.id   AF-A0A1X3ISV4-F1
#
_cell.length_a   1.000
_cell.length_b   1.000
_cell.length_c   1.000
_cell.angle_alpha   90.00
_cell.angle_beta   90.00
_cell.angle_gamma   90.00
#
_symmetry.space_group_name_H-M   'P 1'
#
loop_
_entity.id
_entity.type
_entity.pdbx_description
1 polymer ?
#
loop_
_entity_poly.entity_id
_entity_poly.type
_entity_poly.pdbx_seq_one_letter_code
_entity_poly.pdbx_strand_id
1 'polypeptide(L)'
;MPFRMLRYSVAAMQRHLEQHKTLPLVIPVLFYHGERSPYPYSMNWLDCFENPALAAKIYTKPFPLVDITVVDDNEIMNHRRMAALTLLMKHIRHRDMMELLDKLPQVMVEISDEQVRVLIHYIVNAGDSVSPEFMRALAERLPQ
;
A
#
# COMPACT_ATOMS: atom_id res chain seq x y z
N MET A 1 -10.67 25.15 0.30
CA MET A 1 -10.59 25.33 1.77
C MET A 1 -10.79 24.05 2.58
N PRO A 2 -11.80 23.19 2.34
CA PRO A 2 -12.08 22.07 3.26
C PRO A 2 -10.96 21.03 3.35
N PHE A 3 -10.23 20.75 2.26
CA PHE A 3 -9.04 19.89 2.33
C PHE A 3 -7.92 20.44 3.25
N ARG A 4 -7.75 21.78 3.29
CA ARG A 4 -6.79 22.40 4.23
C ARG A 4 -7.22 22.22 5.68
N MET A 5 -8.52 22.30 5.96
CA MET A 5 -9.06 22.06 7.30
C MET A 5 -8.81 20.62 7.76
N LEU A 6 -9.03 19.63 6.88
CA LEU A 6 -8.66 18.23 7.15
C LEU A 6 -7.16 18.12 7.44
N ARG A 7 -6.30 18.67 6.57
CA ARG A 7 -4.84 18.64 6.74
C ARG A 7 -4.39 19.22 8.08
N TYR A 8 -4.93 20.38 8.48
CA TYR A 8 -4.59 20.98 9.77
C TYR A 8 -5.11 20.16 10.95
N SER A 9 -6.29 19.54 10.82
CA SER A 9 -6.83 18.66 11.85
C SER A 9 -5.92 17.44 12.07
N VAL A 10 -5.52 16.78 10.99
CA VAL A 10 -4.58 15.65 11.03
C VAL A 10 -3.21 16.08 11.58
N ALA A 11 -2.70 17.24 11.18
CA ALA A 11 -1.44 17.76 11.71
C ALA A 11 -1.49 18.01 13.23
N ALA A 12 -2.61 18.55 13.73
CA ALA A 12 -2.82 18.73 15.17
C ALA A 12 -2.93 17.38 15.90
N MET A 13 -3.64 16.41 15.33
CA MET A 13 -3.71 15.05 15.87
C MET A 13 -2.33 14.37 15.92
N GLN A 14 -1.54 14.50 14.86
CA GLN A 14 -0.18 13.94 14.76
C GLN A 14 0.75 14.54 15.82
N ARG A 15 0.74 15.87 15.98
CA ARG A 15 1.53 16.56 17.01
C ARG A 15 1.20 16.08 18.42
N HIS A 16 -0.07 15.79 18.70
CA HIS A 16 -0.48 15.22 19.99
C HIS A 16 0.00 13.77 20.13
N LEU A 17 -0.11 12.95 19.08
CA LEU A 17 0.33 11.55 19.09
C LEU A 17 1.85 11.40 19.31
N GLU A 18 2.66 12.39 18.91
CA GLU A 18 4.09 12.39 19.21
C GLU A 18 4.41 12.47 20.71
N GLN A 19 3.46 12.95 21.52
CA GLN A 19 3.62 13.15 22.96
C GLN A 19 2.70 12.22 23.79
N HIS A 20 1.75 11.55 23.14
CA HIS A 20 0.69 10.78 23.78
C HIS A 20 0.37 9.50 22.99
N LYS A 21 -0.29 8.53 23.63
CA LYS A 21 -0.57 7.23 22.99
C LYS A 21 -1.87 7.18 22.17
N THR A 22 -2.70 8.21 22.22
CA THR A 22 -4.04 8.24 21.63
C THR A 22 -4.26 9.52 20.84
N LEU A 23 -5.15 9.48 19.83
CA LEU A 23 -5.50 10.68 19.06
C LEU A 23 -6.46 11.59 19.84
N PRO A 24 -6.31 12.92 19.76
CA PRO A 24 -7.30 13.85 20.30
C PRO A 24 -8.43 14.06 19.30
N LEU A 25 -9.62 14.43 19.79
CA LEU A 25 -10.68 14.96 18.93
C LEU A 25 -10.35 16.40 18.55
N VAL A 26 -10.26 16.68 17.25
CA VAL A 26 -10.02 18.04 16.71
C VAL A 26 -11.26 18.49 15.97
N ILE A 27 -11.80 19.65 16.35
CA ILE A 27 -12.98 20.26 15.71
C ILE A 27 -12.51 21.38 14.78
N PRO A 28 -12.54 21.19 13.46
CA PRO A 28 -12.17 22.24 12.53
C PRO A 28 -13.30 23.25 12.37
N VAL A 29 -13.08 24.50 12.78
CA VAL A 29 -14.04 25.60 12.65
C VAL A 29 -13.50 26.65 11.69
N LEU A 30 -14.34 27.11 10.75
CA LEU A 30 -14.03 28.21 9.84
C LEU A 30 -14.91 29.42 10.17
N PHE A 31 -14.30 30.51 10.61
CA PHE A 31 -14.95 31.80 10.72
C PHE A 31 -14.84 32.52 9.37
N TYR A 32 -15.98 32.71 8.70
CA TYR A 32 -16.05 33.39 7.41
C TYR A 32 -16.63 34.80 7.57
N HIS A 33 -15.92 35.80 7.07
CA HIS A 33 -16.33 37.21 7.05
C HIS A 33 -16.00 37.85 5.70
N GLY A 34 -16.44 37.22 4.61
CA GLY A 34 -16.29 37.78 3.26
C GLY A 34 -17.57 38.46 2.78
N GLU A 35 -17.46 39.20 1.68
CA GLU A 35 -18.58 39.98 1.11
C GLU A 35 -19.75 39.11 0.62
N ARG A 36 -19.47 37.88 0.15
CA ARG A 36 -20.50 36.98 -0.40
C ARG A 36 -21.15 36.14 0.70
N SER A 37 -22.42 36.41 0.99
CA SER A 37 -23.21 35.72 2.02
C SER A 37 -24.49 35.09 1.44
N PRO A 38 -24.86 33.85 1.84
CA PRO A 38 -24.12 32.94 2.72
C PRO A 38 -22.84 32.40 2.06
N TYR A 39 -21.95 31.78 2.86
CA TYR A 39 -20.72 31.16 2.35
C TYR A 39 -21.05 30.21 1.18
N PRO A 40 -20.50 30.43 -0.04
CA PRO A 40 -21.03 29.79 -1.24
C PRO A 40 -20.33 28.47 -1.62
N TYR A 41 -19.33 28.04 -0.86
CA TYR A 41 -18.50 26.87 -1.19
C TYR A 41 -18.79 25.71 -0.25
N SER A 42 -18.55 24.47 -0.72
CA SER A 42 -18.71 23.29 0.12
C SER A 42 -17.69 23.25 1.27
N MET A 43 -18.17 22.80 2.43
CA MET A 43 -17.35 22.48 3.61
C MET A 43 -17.04 20.98 3.72
N ASN A 44 -17.60 20.16 2.84
CA ASN A 44 -17.25 18.75 2.73
C ASN A 44 -15.97 18.61 1.92
N TRP A 45 -14.89 18.12 2.54
CA TRP A 45 -13.61 17.96 1.86
C TRP A 45 -13.63 16.90 0.76
N LEU A 46 -14.59 15.95 0.80
CA LEU A 46 -14.75 14.93 -0.23
C LEU A 46 -15.20 15.53 -1.58
N ASP A 47 -15.82 16.70 -1.56
CA ASP A 47 -16.22 17.41 -2.79
C ASP A 47 -15.00 17.97 -3.56
N CYS A 48 -13.79 17.84 -3.00
CA CYS A 48 -12.54 18.15 -3.71
C CYS A 48 -12.09 17.05 -4.69
N PHE A 49 -12.69 15.85 -4.65
CA PHE A 49 -12.39 14.79 -5.61
C PHE A 49 -13.29 14.91 -6.85
N GLU A 50 -12.79 14.44 -8.01
CA GLU A 50 -13.61 14.31 -9.22
C GLU A 50 -14.84 13.41 -9.01
N ASN A 51 -14.72 12.39 -8.17
CA ASN A 51 -15.81 11.50 -7.78
C ASN A 51 -15.95 11.42 -6.24
N PRO A 52 -16.72 12.34 -5.62
CA PRO A 52 -16.91 12.38 -4.17
C PRO A 52 -17.53 11.09 -3.60
N ALA A 53 -18.42 10.44 -4.35
CA ALA A 53 -19.09 9.21 -3.92
C ALA A 53 -18.10 8.03 -3.83
N LEU A 54 -17.15 7.94 -4.77
CA LEU A 54 -16.08 6.95 -4.70
C LEU A 54 -15.11 7.25 -3.55
N ALA A 55 -14.72 8.52 -3.37
CA ALA A 55 -13.85 8.93 -2.28
C ALA A 55 -14.46 8.61 -0.90
N ALA A 56 -15.76 8.84 -0.73
CA ALA A 56 -16.48 8.49 0.49
C ALA A 56 -16.33 6.99 0.83
N LYS A 57 -16.43 6.10 -0.17
CA LYS A 57 -16.29 4.64 0.06
C LYS A 57 -14.92 4.25 0.64
N ILE A 58 -13.89 5.05 0.40
CA ILE A 58 -12.52 4.79 0.85
C ILE A 58 -12.23 5.51 2.17
N TYR A 59 -12.58 6.79 2.28
CA TYR A 59 -12.10 7.65 3.37
C TYR A 59 -13.05 7.74 4.57
N THR A 60 -14.26 7.19 4.50
CA THR A 60 -15.20 7.17 5.64
C THR A 60 -15.49 5.78 6.17
N LYS A 61 -14.80 4.76 5.64
CA LYS A 61 -14.88 3.37 6.08
C LYS A 61 -13.53 2.94 6.68
N PRO A 62 -13.48 1.82 7.42
CA PRO A 62 -12.21 1.21 7.78
C PRO A 62 -11.33 1.04 6.53
N PHE A 63 -10.04 1.33 6.66
CA PHE A 63 -9.12 1.14 5.55
C PHE A 63 -9.09 -0.33 5.14
N PRO A 64 -9.11 -0.63 3.83
CA PRO A 64 -9.01 -2.00 3.36
C PRO A 64 -7.66 -2.58 3.78
N LEU A 65 -7.69 -3.75 4.41
CA LEU A 65 -6.51 -4.56 4.72
C LEU A 65 -6.54 -5.79 3.80
N VAL A 66 -5.48 -5.96 3.01
CA VAL A 66 -5.24 -7.19 2.26
C VAL A 66 -4.23 -8.01 3.05
N ASP A 67 -4.71 -8.99 3.81
CA ASP A 67 -3.85 -9.90 4.56
C ASP A 67 -3.32 -11.00 3.64
N ILE A 68 -2.15 -10.77 3.05
CA ILE A 68 -1.52 -11.70 2.12
C ILE A 68 -1.11 -13.03 2.76
N THR A 69 -1.07 -13.11 4.10
CA THR A 69 -0.64 -14.34 4.80
C THR A 69 -1.67 -15.45 4.67
N VAL A 70 -2.95 -15.10 4.50
CA VAL A 70 -4.06 -16.04 4.39
C VAL A 70 -4.53 -16.29 2.94
N VAL A 71 -4.03 -15.52 1.98
CA VAL A 71 -4.38 -15.69 0.56
C VAL A 71 -3.68 -16.93 0.02
N ASP A 72 -4.41 -17.82 -0.66
CA ASP A 72 -3.81 -19.03 -1.24
C ASP A 72 -2.80 -18.66 -2.34
N ASP A 73 -1.71 -19.43 -2.44
CA ASP A 73 -0.70 -19.15 -3.48
C ASP A 73 -1.29 -19.24 -4.89
N ASN A 74 -2.21 -20.17 -5.16
CA ASN A 74 -2.84 -20.30 -6.48
C ASN A 74 -3.76 -19.12 -6.79
N GLU A 75 -4.37 -18.52 -5.77
CA GLU A 75 -5.09 -17.26 -5.93
C GLU A 75 -4.11 -16.14 -6.30
N ILE A 76 -2.97 -16.05 -5.61
CA ILE A 76 -1.91 -15.07 -5.90
C ILE A 76 -1.38 -15.23 -7.33
N MET A 77 -1.22 -16.46 -7.84
CA MET A 77 -0.79 -16.71 -9.21
C MET A 77 -1.69 -16.04 -10.26
N ASN A 78 -2.96 -15.77 -9.95
CA ASN A 78 -3.90 -15.11 -10.86
C ASN A 78 -3.83 -13.57 -10.80
N HIS A 79 -2.97 -12.98 -9.95
CA HIS A 79 -2.86 -11.53 -9.78
C HIS A 79 -2.03 -10.83 -10.87
N ARG A 80 -1.74 -11.50 -11.99
CA ARG A 80 -0.95 -10.97 -13.12
C ARG A 80 0.36 -10.34 -12.62
N ARG A 81 0.61 -9.06 -12.96
CA ARG A 81 1.79 -8.27 -12.58
C ARG A 81 2.02 -8.15 -11.07
N MET A 82 1.00 -8.37 -10.23
CA MET A 82 1.15 -8.30 -8.78
C MET A 82 1.59 -9.63 -8.17
N ALA A 83 1.44 -10.75 -8.89
CA ALA A 83 1.65 -12.09 -8.35
C ALA A 83 3.07 -12.29 -7.80
N ALA A 84 4.09 -11.85 -8.54
CA ALA A 84 5.49 -12.00 -8.14
C ALA A 84 5.82 -11.27 -6.84
N LEU A 85 5.44 -9.99 -6.72
CA LEU A 85 5.66 -9.23 -5.49
C LEU A 85 4.84 -9.80 -4.33
N THR A 86 3.59 -10.19 -4.56
CA THR A 86 2.72 -10.73 -3.51
C THR A 86 3.21 -12.08 -2.97
N LEU A 87 3.66 -13.00 -3.84
CA LEU A 87 4.29 -14.25 -3.40
C LEU A 87 5.53 -13.98 -2.57
N LEU A 88 6.40 -13.08 -3.04
CA LEU A 88 7.60 -12.71 -2.30
C LEU A 88 7.23 -12.11 -0.94
N MET A 89 6.35 -11.11 -0.87
CA MET A 89 5.95 -10.52 0.41
C MET A 89 5.35 -11.54 1.38
N LYS A 90 4.59 -12.53 0.88
CA LYS A 90 4.01 -13.59 1.71
C LYS A 90 5.08 -14.50 2.31
N HIS A 91 6.12 -14.81 1.52
CA HIS A 91 7.06 -15.88 1.84
C HIS A 91 8.48 -15.41 2.20
N ILE A 92 8.80 -14.12 2.07
CA ILE A 92 10.16 -13.58 2.27
C ILE A 92 10.71 -13.81 3.68
N ARG A 93 9.83 -13.98 4.68
CA ARG A 93 10.18 -14.30 6.08
C ARG A 93 10.03 -15.79 6.41
N HIS A 94 9.52 -16.61 5.50
CA HIS A 94 9.42 -18.06 5.70
C HIS A 94 10.78 -18.72 5.40
N ARG A 95 11.14 -19.72 6.21
CA ARG A 95 12.50 -20.30 6.23
C ARG A 95 12.89 -21.04 4.94
N ASP A 96 11.93 -21.50 4.15
CA ASP A 96 12.21 -22.30 2.96
C ASP A 96 11.70 -21.60 1.69
N MET A 97 12.50 -20.67 1.17
CA MET A 97 12.20 -20.03 -0.12
C MET A 97 12.35 -21.00 -1.30
N MET A 98 12.89 -22.21 -1.12
CA MET A 98 12.98 -23.18 -2.20
C MET A 98 11.59 -23.62 -2.68
N GLU A 99 10.58 -23.59 -1.80
CA GLU A 99 9.19 -23.88 -2.15
C GLU A 99 8.61 -22.88 -3.18
N LEU A 100 9.20 -21.69 -3.29
CA LEU A 100 8.79 -20.69 -4.29
C LEU A 100 9.35 -20.96 -5.67
N LEU A 101 10.38 -21.79 -5.83
CA LEU A 101 11.07 -21.97 -7.12
C LEU A 101 10.16 -22.55 -8.21
N ASP A 102 9.08 -23.22 -7.83
CA ASP A 102 8.11 -23.74 -8.80
C ASP A 102 7.16 -22.64 -9.30
N LYS A 103 6.84 -21.63 -8.48
CA LYS A 103 5.81 -20.61 -8.76
C LYS A 103 6.39 -19.27 -9.17
N LEU A 104 7.43 -18.81 -8.48
CA LEU A 104 8.01 -17.48 -8.64
C LEU A 104 8.53 -17.20 -10.06
N PRO A 105 9.26 -18.11 -10.74
CA PRO A 105 9.68 -17.85 -12.12
C PRO A 105 8.51 -17.64 -13.07
N GLN A 106 7.40 -18.38 -12.89
CA GLN A 106 6.22 -18.29 -13.75
C GLN A 106 5.54 -16.92 -13.72
N VAL A 107 5.62 -16.21 -12.59
CA VAL A 107 5.04 -14.87 -12.44
C VAL A 107 6.06 -13.76 -12.71
N MET A 108 7.35 -14.05 -12.58
CA MET A 108 8.42 -13.11 -12.91
C MET A 108 8.56 -12.86 -14.42
N VAL A 109 8.09 -13.78 -15.27
CA VAL A 109 8.06 -13.58 -16.73
C VAL A 109 6.95 -12.64 -17.20
N GLU A 110 5.96 -12.35 -16.36
CA GLU A 110 4.86 -11.45 -16.71
C GLU A 110 5.15 -9.96 -16.42
N ILE A 111 6.31 -9.67 -15.84
CA ILE A 111 6.73 -8.33 -15.41
C ILE A 111 7.95 -7.86 -16.21
N SER A 112 8.24 -6.56 -16.19
CA SER A 112 9.40 -6.01 -16.92
C SER A 112 10.72 -6.31 -16.22
N ASP A 113 11.83 -6.24 -16.96
CA ASP A 113 13.19 -6.40 -16.43
C ASP A 113 13.50 -5.46 -15.25
N GLU A 114 12.97 -4.23 -15.31
CA GLU A 114 13.11 -3.26 -14.22
C GLU A 114 12.37 -3.75 -12.96
N GLN A 115 11.18 -4.32 -13.12
CA GLN A 115 10.43 -4.90 -12.00
C GLN A 115 11.16 -6.14 -11.46
N VAL A 116 11.68 -7.01 -12.33
CA VAL A 116 12.51 -8.17 -11.94
C VAL A 116 13.70 -7.72 -11.10
N ARG A 117 14.42 -6.68 -11.53
CA ARG A 117 15.55 -6.11 -10.79
C ARG A 117 15.13 -5.62 -9.40
N VAL A 118 14.00 -4.91 -9.30
CA VAL A 118 13.44 -4.47 -8.01
C VAL A 118 13.10 -5.66 -7.12
N LEU A 119 12.53 -6.73 -7.67
CA LEU A 119 12.20 -7.94 -6.89
C LEU A 119 13.46 -8.68 -6.41
N ILE A 120 14.51 -8.75 -7.23
CA ILE A 120 15.81 -9.32 -6.80
C ILE A 120 16.40 -8.48 -5.67
N HIS A 121 16.38 -7.15 -5.79
CA HIS A 121 16.82 -6.27 -4.70
C HIS A 121 15.98 -6.47 -3.44
N TYR A 122 14.68 -6.66 -3.58
CA TYR A 122 13.79 -6.95 -2.46
C TYR A 122 14.16 -8.27 -1.78
N ILE A 123 14.35 -9.33 -2.55
CA ILE A 123 14.77 -10.65 -2.05
C ILE A 123 16.04 -10.53 -1.21
N VAL A 124 17.08 -9.90 -1.76
CA VAL A 124 18.39 -9.78 -1.10
C VAL A 124 18.33 -8.93 0.18
N ASN A 125 17.53 -7.85 0.20
CA ASN A 125 17.48 -6.93 1.33
C ASN A 125 16.48 -7.34 2.42
N ALA A 126 15.40 -8.03 2.07
CA ALA A 126 14.31 -8.36 2.99
C ALA A 126 14.33 -9.83 3.43
N GLY A 127 15.01 -10.72 2.71
CA GLY A 127 15.14 -12.12 3.08
C GLY A 127 16.20 -12.32 4.17
N ASP A 128 15.78 -12.82 5.33
CA ASP A 128 16.68 -13.02 6.48
C ASP A 128 17.82 -14.02 6.20
N SER A 129 17.64 -14.93 5.23
CA SER A 129 18.63 -15.94 4.84
C SER A 129 18.44 -16.45 3.41
N VAL A 130 18.54 -15.57 2.41
CA VAL A 130 18.53 -15.98 1.01
C VAL A 130 19.80 -16.80 0.72
N SER A 131 19.63 -18.08 0.38
CA SER A 131 20.77 -18.92 0.03
C SER A 131 21.30 -18.60 -1.37
N PRO A 132 22.63 -18.60 -1.59
CA PRO A 132 23.19 -18.50 -2.94
C PRO A 132 22.64 -19.57 -3.89
N GLU A 133 22.31 -20.75 -3.34
CA GLU A 133 21.68 -21.86 -4.06
C GLU A 133 20.30 -21.48 -4.59
N PHE A 134 19.47 -20.81 -3.79
CA PHE A 134 18.18 -20.29 -4.25
C PHE A 134 18.34 -19.28 -5.39
N MET A 135 19.28 -18.34 -5.26
CA MET A 135 19.50 -17.32 -6.29
C MET A 135 19.97 -17.94 -7.62
N ARG A 136 20.86 -18.94 -7.56
CA ARG A 136 21.28 -19.70 -8.76
C ARG A 136 20.10 -20.46 -9.36
N ALA A 137 19.37 -21.21 -8.54
CA ALA A 137 18.23 -22.01 -8.97
C ALA A 137 17.09 -21.16 -9.55
N LEU A 138 16.92 -19.92 -9.08
CA LEU A 138 16.00 -18.94 -9.64
C LEU A 138 16.49 -18.43 -10.99
N ALA A 139 17.76 -18.05 -11.10
CA ALA A 139 18.36 -17.56 -12.35
C ALA A 139 18.31 -18.61 -13.47
N GLU A 140 18.49 -19.90 -13.15
CA GLU A 140 18.39 -21.01 -14.12
C GLU A 140 16.96 -21.24 -14.65
N ARG A 141 15.93 -20.83 -13.90
CA ARG A 141 14.52 -21.03 -14.24
C ARG A 141 13.85 -19.82 -14.89
N LEU A 142 14.49 -18.65 -14.83
CA LEU A 142 14.02 -17.46 -15.54
C LEU A 142 14.40 -17.58 -17.02
N PRO A 143 13.51 -17.21 -17.96
CA PRO A 143 13.87 -17.15 -19.37
C PRO A 143 14.96 -16.09 -19.60
N GLN A 144 15.80 -16.33 -20.61
CA GLN A 144 16.84 -15.39 -21.05
C GLN A 144 16.27 -14.21 -21.82
#